data_AF-A0A1G7SP12-F1
#
_entry.id   AF-A0A1G7SP12-F1
#
_cell.length_a   1.000
_cell.length_b   1.000
_cell.length_c   1.000
_cell.angle_alpha   90.00
_cell.angle_beta   90.00
_cell.angle_gamma   90.00
#
_symmetry.space_group_name_H-M   'P 1'
#
loop_
_entity.id
_entity.type
_entity.pdbx_description
1 polymer ?
#
loop_
_entity_poly.entity_id
_entity_poly.type
_entity_poly.pdbx_seq_one_letter_code
_entity_poly.pdbx_strand_id
1 'polypeptide(L)'
;MEPLQTQLQQNLDKKHNLFCPEELPGPTDRDGGLFSEYELIKTFALPLEVTQGEERTVVLSKWRFEYEVRDEHHRRHLNLALDAGIGERNALGLGFINIEEGSKVSPREALQAQEGSR
;
A
#
# COMPACT_ATOMS: atom_id res chain seq x y z
N MET A 1 4.97 5.39 -14.50
CA MET A 1 4.70 5.28 -13.05
C MET A 1 3.22 5.47 -12.73
N GLU A 2 2.57 6.51 -13.27
CA GLU A 2 1.13 6.77 -13.04
C GLU A 2 0.20 5.55 -13.15
N PRO A 3 0.31 4.64 -14.14
CA PRO A 3 -0.63 3.51 -14.25
C PRO A 3 -0.66 2.61 -13.00
N LEU A 4 0.48 2.38 -12.36
CA LEU A 4 0.56 1.60 -11.12
C LEU A 4 -0.12 2.34 -9.97
N GLN A 5 0.16 3.64 -9.83
CA GLN A 5 -0.40 4.47 -8.75
C GLN A 5 -1.92 4.52 -8.85
N THR A 6 -2.46 4.74 -10.05
CA THR A 6 -3.89 4.72 -10.33
C THR A 6 -4.50 3.36 -9.98
N GLN A 7 -3.86 2.26 -10.37
CA GLN A 7 -4.35 0.91 -10.04
C GLN A 7 -4.37 0.65 -8.54
N LEU A 8 -3.34 1.09 -7.80
CA LEU A 8 -3.30 0.94 -6.35
C LEU A 8 -4.38 1.75 -5.65
N GLN A 9 -4.61 3.00 -6.08
CA GLN A 9 -5.68 3.84 -5.55
C GLN A 9 -7.06 3.21 -5.81
N GLN A 10 -7.35 2.84 -7.06
CA GLN A 10 -8.62 2.21 -7.43
C GLN A 10 -8.84 0.86 -6.74
N ASN A 11 -7.78 0.09 -6.49
CA ASN A 11 -7.87 -1.14 -5.72
C ASN A 11 -8.25 -0.85 -4.26
N LEU A 12 -7.66 0.19 -3.65
CA LEU A 12 -8.02 0.62 -2.32
C LEU A 12 -9.41 1.26 -2.25
N ASP A 13 -9.90 1.96 -3.28
CA ASP A 13 -11.30 2.43 -3.32
C ASP A 13 -12.28 1.27 -3.28
N LYS A 14 -12.03 0.21 -4.07
CA LYS A 14 -12.87 -1.00 -4.04
C LYS A 14 -12.93 -1.60 -2.63
N LYS A 15 -11.80 -1.61 -1.93
CA LYS A 15 -11.73 -2.11 -0.55
C LYS A 15 -12.40 -1.16 0.43
N HIS A 16 -12.21 0.14 0.25
CA HIS A 16 -12.85 1.19 1.05
C HIS A 16 -14.38 1.05 0.98
N ASN A 17 -14.92 0.87 -0.23
CA ASN A 17 -16.36 0.68 -0.43
C ASN A 17 -16.93 -0.60 0.22
N LEU A 18 -16.10 -1.60 0.50
CA LEU A 18 -16.51 -2.84 1.17
C LEU A 18 -16.44 -2.75 2.69
N PHE A 19 -15.51 -1.95 3.23
CA PHE A 19 -15.15 -2.01 4.66
C PHE A 19 -15.31 -0.69 5.41
N CYS A 20 -15.48 0.43 4.72
CA CYS A 20 -15.63 1.77 5.31
C CYS A 20 -17.03 2.34 5.06
N PRO A 21 -17.53 3.21 5.96
CA PRO A 21 -18.78 3.95 5.75
C PRO A 21 -18.77 4.75 4.44
N GLU A 22 -19.92 4.79 3.75
CA GLU A 22 -20.08 5.43 2.44
C GLU A 22 -19.87 6.95 2.49
N GLU A 23 -20.09 7.59 3.64
CA GLU A 23 -19.94 9.04 3.81
C GLU A 23 -18.46 9.47 3.89
N LEU A 24 -17.55 8.53 4.10
CA LEU A 24 -16.13 8.81 4.22
C LEU A 24 -15.48 8.81 2.83
N PRO A 25 -14.64 9.81 2.51
CA PRO A 25 -13.97 9.86 1.21
C PRO A 25 -13.01 8.68 1.04
N GLY A 26 -13.07 8.05 -0.14
CA GLY A 26 -12.14 7.04 -0.59
C GLY A 26 -10.79 7.64 -1.01
N PRO A 27 -9.79 6.79 -1.28
CA PRO A 27 -8.51 7.20 -1.85
C PRO A 27 -8.60 8.16 -3.04
N THR A 28 -9.47 7.89 -4.04
CA THR A 28 -9.55 8.75 -5.24
C THR A 28 -10.35 10.02 -5.05
N ASP A 29 -11.12 10.14 -3.96
CA ASP A 29 -11.90 11.35 -3.66
C ASP A 29 -11.05 12.46 -3.04
N ARG A 30 -9.74 12.23 -2.89
CA ARG A 30 -8.80 13.15 -2.23
C ARG A 30 -7.62 13.44 -3.14
N ASP A 31 -7.14 14.67 -3.05
CA ASP A 31 -5.92 15.08 -3.75
C ASP A 31 -4.68 14.38 -3.19
N GLY A 32 -3.75 14.05 -4.09
CA GLY A 32 -2.44 13.49 -3.79
C GLY A 32 -2.42 11.97 -3.57
N GLY A 33 -1.34 11.32 -4.01
CA GLY A 33 -1.21 9.86 -3.99
C GLY A 33 -1.03 9.25 -2.60
N LEU A 34 -1.20 7.93 -2.52
CA LEU A 34 -1.04 7.12 -1.30
C LEU A 34 0.40 7.11 -0.76
N PHE A 35 1.37 7.08 -1.69
CA PHE A 35 2.79 6.99 -1.38
C PHE A 35 3.54 8.10 -2.12
N SER A 36 4.59 8.60 -1.50
CA SER A 36 5.50 9.60 -2.07
C SER A 36 6.54 8.96 -2.99
N GLU A 37 6.97 7.74 -2.69
CA GLU A 37 7.96 6.99 -3.49
C GLU A 37 7.56 5.52 -3.68
N TYR A 38 7.98 4.95 -4.81
CA TYR A 38 7.65 3.59 -5.25
C TYR A 38 8.93 2.91 -5.76
N GLU A 39 9.52 2.05 -4.95
CA GLU A 39 10.74 1.30 -5.28
C GLU A 39 10.38 -0.16 -5.61
N LEU A 40 10.61 -0.58 -6.86
CA LEU A 40 10.50 -1.99 -7.24
C LEU A 40 11.75 -2.73 -6.78
N ILE A 41 11.62 -3.58 -5.76
CA ILE A 41 12.74 -4.37 -5.23
C ILE A 41 13.03 -5.57 -6.14
N LYS A 42 12.00 -6.32 -6.52
CA LYS A 42 12.15 -7.50 -7.40
C LYS A 42 10.85 -7.95 -8.05
N THR A 43 10.97 -8.64 -9.17
CA THR A 43 9.91 -9.41 -9.83
C THR A 43 10.26 -10.88 -9.82
N PHE A 44 9.30 -11.76 -9.55
CA PHE A 44 9.53 -13.20 -9.41
C PHE A 44 8.27 -14.00 -9.76
N ALA A 45 8.44 -15.29 -10.09
CA ALA A 45 7.34 -16.21 -10.36
C ALA A 45 7.35 -17.35 -9.33
N LEU A 46 6.17 -17.74 -8.84
CA LEU A 46 6.01 -18.84 -7.89
C LEU A 46 4.84 -19.75 -8.30
N PRO A 47 4.95 -21.08 -8.10
CA PRO A 47 3.77 -21.94 -8.12
C PRO A 47 2.91 -21.64 -6.89
N LEU A 48 1.60 -21.47 -7.12
CA LEU A 48 0.62 -21.21 -6.08
C LEU A 48 -0.55 -22.17 -6.27
N GLU A 49 -0.91 -22.92 -5.23
CA GLU A 49 -2.14 -23.70 -5.20
C GLU A 49 -3.32 -22.74 -5.01
N VAL A 50 -4.13 -22.56 -6.07
CA VAL A 50 -5.26 -21.61 -6.09
C VAL A 50 -6.56 -22.22 -5.56
N THR A 51 -6.66 -23.54 -5.62
CA THR A 51 -7.70 -24.38 -5.01
C THR A 51 -7.13 -25.78 -4.85
N GLN A 52 -7.81 -26.64 -4.08
CA GLN A 52 -7.31 -27.98 -3.72
C GLN A 52 -6.80 -28.75 -4.94
N GLY A 53 -5.49 -29.00 -4.98
CA GLY A 53 -4.83 -29.76 -6.04
C GLY A 53 -4.68 -29.04 -7.40
N GLU A 54 -5.01 -27.76 -7.51
CA GLU A 54 -4.79 -26.94 -8.72
C GLU A 54 -3.70 -25.88 -8.48
N GLU A 55 -2.53 -26.09 -9.08
CA GLU A 55 -1.45 -25.12 -9.06
C GLU A 55 -1.42 -24.22 -10.31
N ARG A 56 -1.10 -22.94 -10.11
CA ARG A 56 -0.85 -21.96 -11.16
C ARG A 56 0.44 -21.21 -10.87
N THR A 57 1.25 -20.99 -11.90
CA THR A 57 2.39 -20.07 -11.79
C THR A 57 1.88 -18.64 -11.82
N VAL A 58 2.15 -17.88 -10.76
CA VAL A 58 1.82 -16.46 -10.66
C VAL A 58 3.08 -15.61 -10.77
N VAL A 59 2.99 -14.50 -11.49
CA VAL A 59 4.08 -13.50 -11.58
C VAL A 59 3.76 -12.37 -10.60
N LEU A 60 4.71 -12.11 -9.70
CA LEU A 60 4.57 -11.18 -8.59
C LEU A 60 5.72 -10.17 -8.58
N SER A 61 5.52 -9.09 -7.84
CA SER A 61 6.55 -8.09 -7.56
C SER A 61 6.57 -7.74 -6.08
N LYS A 62 7.76 -7.41 -5.56
CA LYS A 62 7.97 -6.89 -4.21
C LYS A 62 8.38 -5.42 -4.32
N TRP A 63 7.75 -4.58 -3.52
CA TRP A 63 7.93 -3.14 -3.53
C TRP A 63 8.27 -2.62 -2.14
N ARG A 64 8.95 -1.48 -2.09
CA ARG A 64 8.99 -0.58 -0.95
C ARG A 64 8.26 0.71 -1.34
N PHE A 65 7.46 1.23 -0.42
CA PHE A 65 6.75 2.47 -0.59
C PHE A 65 7.10 3.42 0.54
N GLU A 66 7.41 4.67 0.22
CA GLU A 66 7.55 5.73 1.21
C GLU A 66 6.27 6.53 1.30
N TYR A 67 5.97 7.07 2.48
CA TYR A 67 4.80 7.92 2.68
C TYR A 67 5.03 8.91 3.80
N GLU A 68 4.31 10.03 3.71
CA GLU A 68 4.10 10.96 4.80
C GLU A 68 2.61 10.98 5.14
N VAL A 69 2.26 10.86 6.42
CA VAL A 69 0.85 10.93 6.84
C VAL A 69 0.40 12.39 6.77
N ARG A 70 -0.53 12.68 5.85
CA ARG A 70 -0.99 14.04 5.53
C ARG A 70 -2.15 14.49 6.40
N ASP A 71 -3.11 13.59 6.59
CA ASP A 71 -4.30 13.81 7.40
C ASP A 71 -4.86 12.47 7.93
N GLU A 72 -5.99 12.52 8.64
CA GLU A 72 -6.64 11.32 9.17
C GLU A 72 -7.23 10.41 8.09
N HIS A 73 -7.67 10.97 6.97
CA HIS A 73 -8.19 10.19 5.85
C HIS A 73 -7.08 9.38 5.19
N HIS A 74 -5.95 10.02 4.92
CA HIS A 74 -4.76 9.37 4.39
C HIS A 74 -4.28 8.25 5.31
N ARG A 75 -4.22 8.53 6.63
CA ARG A 75 -3.87 7.52 7.64
C ARG A 75 -4.81 6.33 7.61
N ARG A 76 -6.11 6.56 7.47
CA ARG A 76 -7.11 5.49 7.36
C ARG A 76 -6.93 4.67 6.09
N HIS A 77 -6.66 5.30 4.95
CA HIS A 77 -6.38 4.60 3.69
C HIS A 77 -5.12 3.73 3.79
N LEU A 78 -4.06 4.24 4.44
CA LEU A 78 -2.84 3.47 4.72
C LEU A 78 -3.10 2.29 5.67
N ASN A 79 -3.91 2.48 6.71
CA ASN A 79 -4.30 1.39 7.61
C ASN A 79 -5.14 0.34 6.89
N LEU A 80 -6.09 0.75 6.04
CA LEU A 80 -6.85 -0.18 5.20
C LEU A 80 -5.93 -1.01 4.30
N ALA A 81 -4.87 -0.39 3.75
CA ALA A 81 -3.87 -1.12 2.97
C ALA A 81 -3.10 -2.14 3.82
N LEU A 82 -2.79 -1.83 5.08
CA LEU A 82 -2.16 -2.78 6.01
C LEU A 82 -3.10 -3.95 6.35
N ASP A 83 -4.38 -3.66 6.58
CA ASP A 83 -5.35 -4.65 7.01
C ASP A 83 -5.81 -5.58 5.87
N ALA A 84 -6.06 -5.01 4.69
CA ALA A 84 -6.64 -5.73 3.55
C ALA A 84 -5.63 -6.08 2.45
N GLY A 85 -4.39 -5.62 2.56
CA GLY A 85 -3.38 -5.67 1.50
C GLY A 85 -3.70 -4.74 0.33
N ILE A 86 -2.86 -4.80 -0.70
CA ILE A 86 -3.03 -4.08 -1.98
C ILE A 86 -3.02 -5.07 -3.15
N GLY A 87 -3.58 -4.66 -4.29
CA GLY A 87 -3.68 -5.51 -5.47
C GLY A 87 -4.73 -6.61 -5.32
N GLU A 88 -4.54 -7.70 -6.06
CA GLU A 88 -5.56 -8.74 -6.24
C GLU A 88 -5.23 -10.02 -5.47
N ARG A 89 -6.26 -10.85 -5.25
CA ARG A 89 -6.15 -12.20 -4.65
C ARG A 89 -5.52 -12.20 -3.24
N ASN A 90 -5.80 -11.17 -2.44
CA ASN A 90 -5.29 -11.09 -1.07
C ASN A 90 -5.73 -12.27 -0.17
N ALA A 91 -6.87 -12.90 -0.48
CA ALA A 91 -7.32 -14.13 0.19
C ALA A 91 -6.35 -15.32 0.04
N LEU A 92 -5.45 -15.29 -0.96
CA LEU A 92 -4.40 -16.30 -1.16
C LEU A 92 -3.05 -15.90 -0.52
N GLY A 93 -3.04 -14.89 0.36
CA GLY A 93 -1.80 -14.42 1.00
C GLY A 93 -0.99 -13.43 0.17
N LEU A 94 -1.51 -12.95 -0.97
CA LEU A 94 -0.80 -12.04 -1.86
C LEU A 94 -1.03 -10.57 -1.50
N GLY A 95 -0.09 -9.70 -1.88
CA GLY A 95 -0.26 -8.25 -1.81
C GLY A 95 -0.31 -7.64 -0.40
N PHE A 96 0.05 -8.40 0.64
CA PHE A 96 0.19 -7.85 1.99
C PHE A 96 1.34 -6.86 2.08
N ILE A 97 1.10 -5.73 2.73
CA ILE A 97 2.11 -4.74 3.05
C ILE A 97 2.36 -4.74 4.56
N ASN A 98 3.59 -4.39 4.94
CA ASN A 98 3.99 -4.30 6.33
C ASN A 98 4.84 -3.05 6.52
N ILE A 99 4.86 -2.54 7.75
CA ILE A 99 5.78 -1.47 8.12
C ILE A 99 7.10 -2.11 8.55
N GLU A 100 8.19 -1.68 7.91
CA GLU A 100 9.54 -2.11 8.27
C GLU A 100 9.87 -1.66 9.70
N GLU A 101 10.43 -2.56 10.51
CA GLU A 101 10.76 -2.24 11.90
C GLU A 101 11.82 -1.14 11.95
N GLY A 102 11.59 -0.12 12.79
CA GLY A 102 12.48 1.03 12.92
C GLY A 102 12.43 2.03 11.76
N SER A 103 11.61 1.83 10.72
CA SER A 103 11.49 2.79 9.61
C SER A 103 10.60 4.00 9.90
N LYS A 104 9.84 3.95 11.00
CA LYS A 104 8.96 5.04 11.42
C LYS A 104 9.80 6.17 12.00
N VAL A 105 9.64 7.36 11.44
CA VAL A 105 10.24 8.58 11.97
C VAL A 105 9.11 9.50 12.43
N SER A 106 9.19 10.01 13.66
CA SER A 106 8.22 11.00 14.11
C SER A 106 8.44 12.34 13.39
N PRO A 107 7.41 13.19 13.25
CA PRO A 107 7.58 14.51 12.64
C PRO A 107 8.70 15.33 13.30
N ARG A 108 8.85 15.19 14.63
CA ARG A 108 9.91 15.87 15.39
C ARG A 108 11.30 15.40 14.97
N GLU A 109 11.51 14.09 14.87
CA GLU A 109 12.81 13.52 14.48
C GLU A 109 13.14 13.86 13.02
N ALA A 110 12.14 13.86 12.13
CA ALA A 110 12.32 14.24 10.73
C ALA A 110 12.78 15.70 10.60
N LEU A 111 12.18 16.62 11.38
CA LEU A 111 12.60 18.03 11.41
C LEU A 111 14.02 18.19 11.94
N GLN A 112 14.38 17.49 13.02
CA GLN A 112 15.73 17.54 13.61
C GLN A 112 16.81 17.01 12.65
N ALA A 113 16.51 15.96 11.89
CA ALA A 113 17.43 15.42 10.88
C ALA A 113 17.69 16.41 9.73
N GLN A 114 16.67 17.20 9.35
CA GLN A 114 16.82 18.24 8.32
C GLN A 114 17.64 19.44 8.82
N GLU A 115 17.52 19.81 10.10
CA GLU A 115 18.27 20.91 10.70
C GLU A 115 19.76 20.55 10.95
N GLY A 116 20.05 19.31 11.33
CA GLY A 116 21.43 18.84 11.58
C GLY A 116 22.25 18.53 10.32
N SER A 117 21.63 18.55 9.14
CA SER A 117 22.29 18.31 7.84
C SER A 117 22.70 19.61 7.11
N ARG A 118 22.57 20.77 7.76
CA ARG A 118 22.96 22.10 7.23
C ARG A 118 24.23 22.63 7.88
#